data_AF-A0A956BHM3-F1
#
_entry.id   AF-A0A956BHM3-F1
#
_cell.length_a   1.000
_cell.length_b   1.000
_cell.length_c   1.000
_cell.angle_alpha   90.00
_cell.angle_beta   90.00
_cell.angle_gamma   90.00
#
_symmetry.space_group_name_H-M   'P 1'
#
loop_
_entity.id
_entity.type
_entity.pdbx_description
1 polymer ?
#
loop_
_entity_poly.entity_id
_entity_poly.type
_entity_poly.pdbx_seq_one_letter_code
_entity_poly.pdbx_strand_id
1 'polypeptide(L)'
;MIDDLLLCGAPLALLFSSGWGVAIEIAVLVFSIIGISLASRGRRHDARALVDSACEAFGLQFESREANDREARGQFEGHDVRLVDGDLDQTGRRLLQVTLSGKMGKGVTIDRRSLTDSPGAEPKNRILTGDADFDRHFTVRGDRGQALALLSRPARVILLKGEGLGFLFTNGELCWSGGQAGAKQLHEVLEITREAASALFSGTKHERLLESLSHDPIPSFRMQCLRFLLGSDRDAAIAEAIRIGLADTDRRLQIVAAGHSQDKAGELLKALEDGTTEEQSLAVEMLGVQEHLGDSSKVAKRMLRAARASDYGPVIAAVLDMVREKGLPVSRSELEPFVGHRETDVARALAELAGVSDLQLEDLLIRDLGRAGLPARTCRAIISVLATKGSVASVPVLRQCTDPARYSERVRSAAASAIVQIQAQLGDLERGGLSVSSATHDSGGLTVSDSAS
;
A
#
# COMPACT_ATOMS: atom_id res chain seq x y z
N MET A 1 -32.55 -39.39 -0.11
CA MET A 1 -33.87 -39.71 0.49
C MET A 1 -34.93 -38.63 0.17
N ILE A 2 -34.84 -37.96 -0.99
CA ILE A 2 -35.86 -37.03 -1.53
C ILE A 2 -36.10 -37.37 -3.02
N ASP A 3 -35.98 -38.65 -3.40
CA ASP A 3 -36.23 -39.11 -4.78
C ASP A 3 -37.45 -40.05 -4.89
N ASP A 4 -38.07 -40.45 -3.78
CA ASP A 4 -39.19 -41.41 -3.78
C ASP A 4 -40.59 -40.76 -3.66
N LEU A 5 -40.70 -39.43 -3.64
CA LEU A 5 -41.97 -38.72 -3.42
C LEU A 5 -42.64 -38.17 -4.70
N LEU A 6 -42.05 -38.40 -5.88
CA LEU A 6 -42.57 -37.90 -7.16
C LEU A 6 -43.22 -38.97 -8.06
N LEU A 7 -43.48 -40.17 -7.54
CA LEU A 7 -43.98 -41.31 -8.33
C LEU A 7 -45.45 -41.71 -8.09
N CYS A 8 -46.27 -40.85 -7.47
CA CYS A 8 -47.71 -41.11 -7.31
C CYS A 8 -48.62 -39.99 -7.85
N GLY A 9 -48.09 -39.11 -8.71
CA GLY A 9 -48.81 -37.97 -9.27
C GLY A 9 -49.45 -38.21 -10.65
N ALA A 10 -50.15 -39.33 -10.87
CA ALA A 10 -51.17 -39.54 -11.92
C ALA A 10 -51.58 -41.04 -11.88
N PRO A 11 -52.85 -41.43 -11.61
CA PRO A 11 -54.06 -40.84 -12.17
C PRO A 11 -55.21 -40.70 -11.13
N LEU A 12 -55.55 -39.47 -10.72
CA LEU A 12 -56.75 -39.21 -9.90
C LEU A 12 -57.64 -38.12 -10.51
N ALA A 13 -57.61 -37.98 -11.84
CA ALA A 13 -58.38 -36.96 -12.55
C ALA A 13 -59.71 -37.47 -13.14
N LEU A 14 -60.22 -38.65 -12.75
CA LEU A 14 -61.41 -39.23 -13.41
C LEU A 14 -62.50 -39.80 -12.51
N LEU A 15 -62.56 -39.43 -11.24
CA LEU A 15 -63.73 -39.68 -10.40
C LEU A 15 -64.01 -38.44 -9.56
N PHE A 16 -65.29 -38.17 -9.27
CA PHE A 16 -65.87 -37.15 -8.37
C PHE A 16 -66.70 -36.05 -9.04
N SER A 17 -67.87 -36.47 -9.54
CA SER A 17 -69.05 -35.63 -9.81
C SER A 17 -70.10 -35.72 -8.69
N SER A 18 -69.69 -35.81 -7.42
CA SER A 18 -70.63 -35.77 -6.30
C SER A 18 -69.97 -35.22 -5.04
N GLY A 19 -70.45 -34.06 -4.55
CA GLY A 19 -70.49 -33.53 -3.17
C GLY A 19 -69.28 -33.61 -2.21
N TRP A 20 -68.22 -34.33 -2.54
CA TRP A 20 -67.11 -34.71 -1.66
C TRP A 20 -65.78 -34.05 -2.08
N GLY A 21 -65.73 -33.44 -3.26
CA GLY A 21 -64.53 -32.76 -3.79
C GLY A 21 -64.05 -31.62 -2.89
N VAL A 22 -64.97 -30.81 -2.35
CA VAL A 22 -64.63 -29.71 -1.43
C VAL A 22 -64.10 -30.24 -0.09
N ALA A 23 -64.62 -31.36 0.40
CA ALA A 23 -64.14 -31.96 1.65
C ALA A 23 -62.74 -32.59 1.49
N ILE A 24 -62.43 -33.16 0.32
CA ILE A 24 -61.13 -33.73 0.00
C ILE A 24 -60.09 -32.63 -0.25
N GLU A 25 -60.43 -31.55 -0.95
CA GLU A 25 -59.54 -30.40 -1.16
C GLU A 25 -59.22 -29.68 0.16
N ILE A 26 -60.22 -29.51 1.04
CA ILE A 26 -60.01 -28.95 2.39
C ILE A 26 -59.15 -29.93 3.22
N ALA A 27 -59.38 -31.24 3.14
CA ALA A 27 -58.56 -32.22 3.86
C ALA A 27 -57.10 -32.20 3.37
N VAL A 28 -56.84 -32.13 2.06
CA VAL A 28 -55.48 -32.04 1.51
C VAL A 28 -54.82 -30.72 1.93
N LEU A 29 -55.53 -29.60 1.88
CA LEU A 29 -55.01 -28.30 2.34
C LEU A 29 -54.70 -28.34 3.85
N VAL A 30 -55.58 -28.92 4.67
CA VAL A 30 -55.39 -29.06 6.11
C VAL A 30 -54.26 -30.04 6.43
N PHE A 31 -54.12 -31.16 5.73
CA PHE A 31 -52.99 -32.09 5.89
C PHE A 31 -51.67 -31.49 5.39
N SER A 32 -51.68 -30.65 4.36
CA SER A 32 -50.51 -29.89 3.93
C SER A 32 -50.15 -28.79 4.93
N ILE A 33 -51.11 -28.05 5.48
CA ILE A 33 -50.88 -27.03 6.52
C ILE A 33 -50.42 -27.67 7.83
N ILE A 34 -51.00 -28.80 8.21
CA ILE A 34 -50.60 -29.60 9.38
C ILE A 34 -49.24 -30.25 9.12
N GLY A 35 -48.97 -30.77 7.93
CA GLY A 35 -47.67 -31.34 7.55
C GLY A 35 -46.56 -30.29 7.50
N ILE A 36 -46.83 -29.10 6.94
CA ILE A 36 -45.94 -27.94 6.98
C ILE A 36 -45.79 -27.44 8.42
N SER A 37 -46.86 -27.40 9.21
CA SER A 37 -46.81 -27.01 10.62
C SER A 37 -46.04 -28.02 11.47
N LEU A 38 -46.20 -29.32 11.26
CA LEU A 38 -45.51 -30.40 11.98
C LEU A 38 -44.04 -30.47 11.55
N ALA A 39 -43.75 -30.34 10.26
CA ALA A 39 -42.37 -30.22 9.76
C ALA A 39 -41.72 -28.91 10.24
N SER A 40 -42.49 -27.83 10.43
CA SER A 40 -41.99 -26.59 11.04
C SER A 40 -41.81 -26.73 12.56
N ARG A 41 -42.66 -27.51 13.25
CA ARG A 41 -42.55 -27.79 14.70
C ARG A 41 -41.38 -28.71 15.02
N GLY A 42 -41.17 -29.77 14.23
CA GLY A 42 -39.98 -30.63 14.34
C GLY A 42 -38.69 -29.84 14.11
N ARG A 43 -38.63 -29.02 13.05
CA ARG A 43 -37.49 -28.13 12.78
C ARG A 43 -37.30 -27.01 13.81
N ARG A 44 -38.38 -26.56 14.48
CA ARG A 44 -38.30 -25.63 15.63
C ARG A 44 -37.74 -26.31 16.88
N HIS A 45 -38.07 -27.58 17.12
CA HIS A 45 -37.48 -28.35 18.21
C HIS A 45 -35.98 -28.58 17.99
N ASP A 46 -35.56 -28.88 16.77
CA ASP A 46 -34.13 -29.06 16.45
C ASP A 46 -33.33 -27.76 16.57
N ALA A 47 -33.88 -26.63 16.09
CA ALA A 47 -33.23 -25.33 16.23
C ALA A 47 -33.15 -24.88 17.70
N ARG A 48 -34.19 -25.13 18.50
CA ARG A 48 -34.19 -24.83 19.93
C ARG A 48 -33.13 -25.67 20.66
N ALA A 49 -33.03 -26.96 20.38
CA ALA A 49 -32.00 -27.82 20.94
C ALA A 49 -30.58 -27.39 20.53
N LEU A 50 -30.41 -26.90 19.29
CA LEU A 50 -29.13 -26.34 18.81
C LEU A 50 -28.77 -25.03 19.53
N VAL A 51 -29.74 -24.13 19.72
CA VAL A 51 -29.54 -22.88 20.47
C VAL A 51 -29.27 -23.18 21.95
N ASP A 52 -30.01 -24.09 22.57
CA ASP A 52 -29.79 -24.49 23.97
C ASP A 52 -28.40 -25.12 24.16
N SER A 53 -27.95 -25.98 23.24
CA SER A 53 -26.59 -26.54 23.25
C SER A 53 -25.51 -25.48 23.02
N ALA A 54 -25.76 -24.48 22.16
CA ALA A 54 -24.87 -23.34 21.99
C ALA A 54 -24.82 -22.47 23.25
N CYS A 55 -25.96 -22.24 23.90
CA CYS A 55 -26.01 -21.51 25.16
C CYS A 55 -25.25 -22.23 26.28
N GLU A 56 -25.36 -23.55 26.37
CA GLU A 56 -24.60 -24.37 27.33
C GLU A 56 -23.09 -24.30 27.05
N ALA A 57 -22.66 -24.44 25.79
CA ALA A 57 -21.25 -24.40 25.41
C ALA A 57 -20.58 -23.03 25.65
N PHE A 58 -21.36 -21.93 25.56
CA PHE A 58 -20.86 -20.55 25.67
C PHE A 58 -21.21 -19.89 27.00
N GLY A 59 -21.93 -20.59 27.89
CA GLY A 59 -22.47 -20.00 29.11
C GLY A 59 -23.41 -18.81 28.86
N LEU A 60 -24.09 -18.77 27.70
CA LEU A 60 -24.97 -17.65 27.33
C LEU A 60 -26.26 -17.71 28.16
N GLN A 61 -26.67 -16.56 28.68
CA GLN A 61 -27.92 -16.42 29.43
C GLN A 61 -28.94 -15.65 28.59
N PHE A 62 -30.11 -16.24 28.35
CA PHE A 62 -31.18 -15.57 27.62
C PHE A 62 -31.68 -14.33 28.37
N GLU A 63 -31.34 -13.13 27.90
CA GLU A 63 -31.80 -11.86 28.50
C GLU A 63 -33.29 -11.57 28.25
N SER A 64 -33.91 -12.18 27.23
CA SER A 64 -35.30 -11.93 26.87
C SER A 64 -35.99 -13.20 26.35
N ARG A 65 -36.99 -13.70 27.10
CA ARG A 65 -37.98 -14.68 26.65
C ARG A 65 -39.30 -13.97 26.30
N GLU A 66 -39.29 -13.05 25.35
CA GLU A 66 -40.54 -12.53 24.78
C GLU A 66 -40.87 -13.22 23.45
N ALA A 67 -41.98 -13.98 23.47
CA ALA A 67 -42.87 -14.54 22.43
C ALA A 67 -42.41 -14.94 21.01
N ASN A 68 -41.23 -14.54 20.54
CA ASN A 68 -40.65 -14.95 19.27
C ASN A 68 -39.27 -15.55 19.53
N ASP A 69 -39.25 -16.84 19.95
CA ASP A 69 -38.13 -17.77 20.26
C ASP A 69 -37.00 -17.85 19.17
N ARG A 70 -36.49 -16.74 18.64
CA ARG A 70 -35.58 -16.72 17.48
C ARG A 70 -34.25 -16.02 17.75
N GLU A 71 -34.03 -15.50 18.95
CA GLU A 71 -32.81 -14.77 19.28
C GLU A 71 -32.32 -15.12 20.69
N ALA A 72 -31.05 -15.46 20.82
CA ALA A 72 -30.35 -15.57 22.09
C ALA A 72 -29.24 -14.52 22.14
N ARG A 73 -29.10 -13.86 23.29
CA ARG A 73 -27.99 -12.94 23.59
C ARG A 73 -27.27 -13.45 24.80
N GLY A 74 -26.01 -13.07 24.95
CA GLY A 74 -25.25 -13.31 26.16
C GLY A 74 -23.85 -12.72 26.04
N GLN A 75 -23.01 -13.04 27.02
CA GLN A 75 -21.62 -12.63 27.02
C GLN A 75 -20.71 -13.85 27.09
N PHE A 76 -19.60 -13.79 26.35
CA PHE A 76 -18.55 -14.78 26.37
C PHE A 76 -17.20 -14.06 26.49
N GLU A 77 -16.43 -14.35 27.55
CA GLU A 77 -15.14 -13.69 27.84
C GLU A 77 -15.21 -12.14 27.83
N GLY A 78 -16.36 -11.57 28.20
CA GLY A 78 -16.60 -10.13 28.20
C GLY A 78 -16.99 -9.54 26.83
N HIS A 79 -17.26 -10.38 25.84
CA HIS A 79 -17.73 -9.99 24.51
C HIS A 79 -19.20 -10.35 24.32
N ASP A 80 -19.97 -9.45 23.71
CA ASP A 80 -21.38 -9.70 23.44
C ASP A 80 -21.52 -10.67 22.27
N VAL A 81 -22.24 -11.77 22.52
CA VAL A 81 -22.58 -12.79 21.54
C VAL A 81 -24.07 -12.74 21.28
N ARG A 82 -24.44 -12.72 20.00
CA ARG A 82 -25.81 -12.78 19.54
C ARG A 82 -25.98 -13.97 18.60
N LEU A 83 -26.95 -14.83 18.92
CA LEU A 83 -27.40 -15.94 18.08
C LEU A 83 -28.79 -15.60 17.55
N VAL A 84 -28.97 -15.58 16.23
CA VAL A 84 -30.27 -15.32 15.60
C VAL A 84 -30.65 -16.49 14.70
N ASP A 85 -31.80 -17.11 14.94
CA ASP A 85 -32.48 -18.03 14.02
C ASP A 85 -33.36 -17.20 13.07
N GLY A 86 -32.79 -16.83 11.93
CA GLY A 86 -33.40 -15.99 10.91
C GLY A 86 -34.45 -16.71 10.05
N ASP A 87 -35.17 -15.91 9.25
CA ASP A 87 -36.08 -16.46 8.25
C ASP A 87 -35.33 -17.29 7.19
N LEU A 88 -36.10 -18.09 6.46
CA LEU A 88 -35.55 -18.92 5.39
C LEU A 88 -34.91 -18.02 4.32
N ASP A 89 -33.68 -18.33 3.91
CA ASP A 89 -33.06 -17.70 2.75
C ASP A 89 -33.88 -17.94 1.47
N GLN A 90 -33.46 -17.36 0.35
CA GLN A 90 -34.13 -17.56 -0.95
C GLN A 90 -34.20 -19.04 -1.39
N THR A 91 -33.46 -19.93 -0.72
CA THR A 91 -33.45 -21.37 -0.94
C THR A 91 -34.28 -22.16 0.09
N GLY A 92 -35.01 -21.47 0.96
CA GLY A 92 -35.86 -22.12 1.96
C GLY A 92 -35.10 -22.64 3.18
N ARG A 93 -33.90 -22.09 3.51
CA ARG A 93 -33.01 -22.59 4.58
C ARG A 93 -32.90 -21.61 5.76
N ARG A 94 -32.99 -22.13 6.99
CA ARG A 94 -32.90 -21.32 8.22
C ARG A 94 -31.49 -20.76 8.40
N LEU A 95 -31.40 -19.44 8.53
CA LEU A 95 -30.13 -18.76 8.72
C LEU A 95 -29.82 -18.68 10.20
N LEU A 96 -28.85 -19.47 10.69
CA LEU A 96 -28.30 -19.22 12.02
C LEU A 96 -27.19 -18.19 11.88
N GLN A 97 -27.33 -17.07 12.58
CA GLN A 97 -26.35 -16.01 12.63
C GLN A 97 -25.66 -16.01 13.99
N VAL A 98 -24.33 -16.14 14.02
CA VAL A 98 -23.52 -15.89 15.21
C VAL A 98 -22.82 -14.55 15.01
N THR A 99 -23.07 -13.60 15.90
CA THR A 99 -22.42 -12.29 15.90
C THR A 99 -21.67 -12.10 17.20
N LEU A 100 -20.38 -11.85 17.08
CA LEU A 100 -19.50 -11.51 18.19
C LEU A 100 -19.03 -10.06 18.01
N SER A 101 -19.32 -9.21 18.99
CA SER A 101 -18.99 -7.78 18.91
C SER A 101 -17.92 -7.36 19.92
N GLY A 102 -17.06 -6.44 19.51
CA GLY A 102 -16.03 -5.87 20.36
C GLY A 102 -15.82 -4.38 20.13
N LYS A 103 -15.05 -3.74 21.02
CA LYS A 103 -14.72 -2.31 20.91
C LYS A 103 -13.76 -2.02 19.74
N MET A 104 -13.01 -3.04 19.31
CA MET A 104 -12.00 -2.97 18.25
C MET A 104 -12.60 -3.32 16.87
N GLY A 105 -12.16 -2.65 15.81
CA GLY A 105 -12.54 -3.01 14.43
C GLY A 105 -13.75 -2.25 13.86
N LYS A 106 -14.31 -1.27 14.59
CA LYS A 106 -15.35 -0.37 14.03
C LYS A 106 -14.82 0.31 12.77
N GLY A 107 -15.63 0.32 11.71
CA GLY A 107 -15.25 0.84 10.41
C GLY A 107 -14.30 -0.04 9.59
N VAL A 108 -13.98 -1.26 10.04
CA VAL A 108 -13.22 -2.25 9.26
C VAL A 108 -14.15 -3.33 8.74
N THR A 109 -13.98 -3.70 7.48
CA THR A 109 -14.67 -4.83 6.85
C THR A 109 -13.64 -5.78 6.26
N ILE A 110 -13.77 -7.07 6.55
CA ILE A 110 -12.98 -8.17 6.01
C ILE A 110 -13.96 -9.15 5.37
N ASP A 111 -13.97 -9.12 4.04
CA ASP A 111 -14.83 -9.99 3.24
C ASP A 111 -13.99 -11.03 2.53
N ARG A 112 -14.56 -12.21 2.30
CA ARG A 112 -13.94 -13.19 1.41
C ARG A 112 -13.84 -12.60 0.00
N ARG A 113 -12.69 -12.77 -0.64
CA ARG A 113 -12.52 -12.34 -2.03
C ARG A 113 -13.43 -13.19 -2.93
N SER A 114 -14.38 -12.55 -3.62
CA SER A 114 -15.22 -13.28 -4.55
C SER A 114 -14.39 -13.69 -5.76
N LEU A 115 -14.42 -14.97 -6.14
CA LEU A 115 -13.81 -15.46 -7.38
C LEU A 115 -14.40 -14.78 -8.63
N THR A 116 -15.55 -14.12 -8.50
CA THR A 116 -16.21 -13.36 -9.57
C THR A 116 -15.80 -11.89 -9.64
N ASP A 117 -14.99 -11.40 -8.70
CA ASP A 117 -14.40 -10.07 -8.83
C ASP A 117 -13.54 -10.07 -10.10
N SER A 118 -14.01 -9.37 -11.12
CA SER A 118 -13.36 -9.34 -12.43
C SER A 118 -11.88 -8.99 -12.25
N PRO A 119 -10.94 -9.73 -12.88
CA PRO A 119 -9.49 -9.64 -12.62
C PRO A 119 -8.80 -8.29 -12.95
N GLY A 120 -9.56 -7.21 -13.12
CA GLY A 120 -9.02 -5.86 -13.34
C GLY A 120 -9.70 -4.74 -12.53
N ALA A 121 -10.73 -5.03 -11.72
CA ALA A 121 -11.36 -4.03 -10.87
C ALA A 121 -10.85 -4.19 -9.43
N GLU A 122 -9.66 -3.67 -9.13
CA GLU A 122 -9.25 -3.57 -7.74
C GLU A 122 -10.25 -2.69 -6.98
N PRO A 123 -10.89 -3.21 -5.91
CA PRO A 123 -11.84 -2.41 -5.15
C PRO A 123 -11.12 -1.17 -4.61
N LYS A 124 -11.63 0.01 -4.95
CA LYS A 124 -11.15 1.28 -4.41
C LYS A 124 -11.11 1.15 -2.88
N ASN A 125 -9.97 1.48 -2.28
CA ASN A 125 -9.71 1.44 -0.82
C ASN A 125 -9.44 0.04 -0.22
N ARG A 126 -8.97 -0.92 -1.02
CA ARG A 126 -8.42 -2.17 -0.48
C ARG A 126 -7.16 -1.90 0.33
N ILE A 127 -7.09 -2.48 1.53
CA ILE A 127 -5.88 -2.51 2.36
C ILE A 127 -5.14 -3.81 2.06
N LEU A 128 -3.89 -3.71 1.63
CA LEU A 128 -2.96 -4.83 1.58
C LEU A 128 -2.28 -4.97 2.95
N THR A 129 -2.40 -6.15 3.55
CA THR A 129 -1.86 -6.42 4.90
C THR A 129 -0.38 -6.73 4.84
N GLY A 130 0.13 -7.20 3.70
CA GLY A 130 1.50 -7.69 3.55
C GLY A 130 1.64 -9.18 3.84
N ASP A 131 0.56 -9.84 4.28
CA ASP A 131 0.45 -11.29 4.33
C ASP A 131 -0.15 -11.78 3.01
N ALA A 132 0.71 -12.24 2.09
CA ALA A 132 0.30 -12.58 0.73
C ALA A 132 -0.70 -13.75 0.67
N ASP A 133 -0.68 -14.65 1.67
CA ASP A 133 -1.65 -15.73 1.77
C ASP A 133 -2.99 -15.16 2.23
N PHE A 134 -3.01 -14.41 3.33
CA PHE A 134 -4.23 -13.76 3.80
C PHE A 134 -4.87 -12.83 2.75
N ASP A 135 -4.05 -11.99 2.09
CA ASP A 135 -4.49 -11.06 1.05
C ASP A 135 -5.01 -11.80 -0.21
N ARG A 136 -4.70 -13.08 -0.41
CA ARG A 136 -5.28 -13.89 -1.50
C ARG A 136 -6.73 -14.24 -1.21
N HIS A 137 -7.04 -14.57 0.04
CA HIS A 137 -8.32 -15.11 0.48
C HIS A 137 -9.31 -14.00 0.89
N PHE A 138 -8.80 -12.88 1.40
CA PHE A 138 -9.62 -11.80 1.96
C PHE A 138 -9.40 -10.44 1.29
N THR A 139 -10.46 -9.64 1.28
CA THR A 139 -10.45 -8.22 0.96
C THR A 139 -10.69 -7.43 2.23
N VAL A 140 -9.71 -6.61 2.62
CA VAL A 140 -9.77 -5.75 3.79
C VAL A 140 -10.06 -4.31 3.36
N ARG A 141 -11.01 -3.66 4.04
CA ARG A 141 -11.43 -2.27 3.80
C ARG A 141 -11.60 -1.53 5.14
N GLY A 142 -11.47 -0.20 5.12
CA GLY A 142 -11.72 0.65 6.29
C GLY A 142 -10.53 1.50 6.73
N ASP A 143 -10.44 1.79 8.03
CA ASP A 143 -9.26 2.43 8.62
C ASP A 143 -8.06 1.48 8.63
N ARG A 144 -6.98 1.87 7.96
CA ARG A 144 -5.77 1.03 7.80
C ARG A 144 -5.16 0.64 9.14
N GLY A 145 -5.04 1.57 10.07
CA GLY A 145 -4.45 1.28 11.38
C GLY A 145 -5.31 0.35 12.21
N GLN A 146 -6.63 0.52 12.16
CA GLN A 146 -7.58 -0.32 12.85
C GLN A 146 -7.57 -1.75 12.28
N ALA A 147 -7.47 -1.87 10.95
CA ALA A 147 -7.37 -3.16 10.26
C ALA A 147 -6.06 -3.90 10.61
N LEU A 148 -4.91 -3.22 10.54
CA LEU A 148 -3.62 -3.82 10.89
C LEU A 148 -3.58 -4.24 12.36
N ALA A 149 -4.11 -3.43 13.28
CA ALA A 149 -4.19 -3.78 14.69
C ALA A 149 -5.09 -5.01 14.91
N LEU A 150 -6.24 -5.07 14.24
CA LEU A 150 -7.17 -6.20 14.33
C LEU A 150 -6.52 -7.50 13.84
N LEU A 151 -5.77 -7.43 12.73
CA LEU A 151 -5.21 -8.57 12.02
C LEU A 151 -3.87 -9.06 12.58
N SER A 152 -3.79 -9.27 13.90
CA SER A 152 -2.65 -9.96 14.51
C SER A 152 -2.49 -11.39 13.92
N ARG A 153 -1.33 -12.03 14.09
CA ARG A 153 -1.11 -13.39 13.60
C ARG A 153 -2.21 -14.38 14.05
N PRO A 154 -2.59 -14.45 15.35
CA PRO A 154 -3.69 -15.33 15.76
C PRO A 154 -5.00 -15.01 15.03
N ALA A 155 -5.34 -13.73 14.89
CA ALA A 155 -6.56 -13.31 14.19
C ALA A 155 -6.54 -13.74 12.71
N ARG A 156 -5.43 -13.53 11.99
CA ARG A 156 -5.32 -13.95 10.57
C ARG A 156 -5.47 -15.46 10.42
N VAL A 157 -4.85 -16.25 11.29
CA VAL A 157 -4.97 -17.72 11.30
C VAL A 157 -6.42 -18.16 11.55
N ILE A 158 -7.09 -17.56 12.53
CA ILE A 158 -8.48 -17.91 12.87
C ILE A 158 -9.43 -17.54 11.72
N LEU A 159 -9.24 -16.38 11.10
CA LEU A 159 -10.04 -15.97 9.93
C LEU A 159 -9.81 -16.89 8.73
N LEU A 160 -8.57 -17.32 8.46
CA LEU A 160 -8.27 -18.30 7.42
C LEU A 160 -8.93 -19.67 7.70
N LYS A 161 -8.89 -20.15 8.95
CA LYS A 161 -9.65 -21.36 9.35
C LYS A 161 -11.16 -21.18 9.10
N GLY A 162 -11.68 -20.00 9.42
CA GLY A 162 -13.10 -19.65 9.24
C GLY A 162 -13.51 -19.40 7.79
N GLU A 163 -12.58 -19.26 6.84
CA GLU A 163 -12.89 -18.94 5.44
C GLU A 163 -13.82 -20.00 4.82
N GLY A 164 -13.52 -21.28 5.05
CA GLY A 164 -14.31 -22.41 4.54
C GLY A 164 -15.72 -22.49 5.12
N LEU A 165 -15.97 -21.81 6.24
CA LEU A 165 -17.27 -21.78 6.92
C LEU A 165 -18.11 -20.56 6.56
N GLY A 166 -17.54 -19.56 5.87
CA GLY A 166 -18.25 -18.36 5.45
C GLY A 166 -18.32 -17.26 6.52
N PHE A 167 -17.32 -17.15 7.38
CA PHE A 167 -17.19 -16.01 8.29
C PHE A 167 -16.94 -14.71 7.52
N LEU A 168 -17.54 -13.63 8.03
CA LEU A 168 -17.38 -12.26 7.57
C LEU A 168 -17.09 -11.39 8.79
N PHE A 169 -16.19 -10.41 8.67
CA PHE A 169 -16.00 -9.41 9.71
C PHE A 169 -16.46 -8.06 9.19
N THR A 170 -17.39 -7.41 9.88
CA THR A 170 -17.89 -6.10 9.47
C THR A 170 -18.15 -5.21 10.67
N ASN A 171 -17.57 -4.01 10.63
CA ASN A 171 -17.85 -2.94 11.58
C ASN A 171 -17.64 -3.32 13.07
N GLY A 172 -16.64 -4.14 13.37
CA GLY A 172 -16.35 -4.61 14.73
C GLY A 172 -17.11 -5.88 15.12
N GLU A 173 -17.83 -6.49 14.19
CA GLU A 173 -18.61 -7.70 14.39
C GLU A 173 -18.04 -8.84 13.54
N LEU A 174 -17.75 -9.97 14.17
CA LEU A 174 -17.52 -11.23 13.45
C LEU A 174 -18.87 -11.91 13.29
N CYS A 175 -19.28 -12.11 12.04
CA CYS A 175 -20.55 -12.68 11.65
C CYS A 175 -20.34 -13.98 10.89
N TRP A 176 -21.06 -15.02 11.29
CA TRP A 176 -21.22 -16.23 10.50
C TRP A 176 -22.69 -16.42 10.16
N SER A 177 -22.99 -16.89 8.94
CA SER A 177 -24.35 -17.23 8.53
C SER A 177 -24.37 -18.55 7.76
N GLY A 178 -25.12 -19.54 8.26
CA GLY A 178 -25.25 -20.84 7.60
C GLY A 178 -26.70 -21.36 7.56
N GLY A 179 -27.10 -21.88 6.39
CA GLY A 179 -28.47 -22.36 6.13
C GLY A 179 -28.82 -23.77 6.66
N GLN A 180 -27.80 -24.62 6.92
CA GLN A 180 -27.96 -26.01 7.36
C GLN A 180 -26.73 -26.51 8.15
N ALA A 181 -26.30 -25.79 9.18
CA ALA A 181 -25.25 -26.34 10.05
C ALA A 181 -25.82 -27.50 10.88
N GLY A 182 -25.35 -28.72 10.61
CA GLY A 182 -25.53 -29.82 11.56
C GLY A 182 -24.81 -29.50 12.87
N ALA A 183 -25.17 -30.19 13.97
CA ALA A 183 -24.59 -29.94 15.30
C ALA A 183 -23.05 -29.89 15.30
N LYS A 184 -22.38 -30.71 14.47
CA LYS A 184 -20.92 -30.70 14.31
C LYS A 184 -20.39 -29.39 13.71
N GLN A 185 -21.03 -28.87 12.66
CA GLN A 185 -20.63 -27.61 12.02
C GLN A 185 -20.92 -26.42 12.92
N LEU A 186 -22.05 -26.45 13.64
CA LEU A 186 -22.34 -25.41 14.63
C LEU A 186 -21.30 -25.39 15.74
N HIS A 187 -20.92 -26.55 16.27
CA HIS A 187 -19.86 -26.66 17.27
C HIS A 187 -18.52 -26.10 16.74
N GLU A 188 -18.16 -26.41 15.49
CA GLU A 188 -16.95 -25.87 14.86
C GLU A 188 -16.98 -24.35 14.67
N VAL A 189 -18.10 -23.78 14.21
CA VAL A 189 -18.33 -22.33 14.10
C VAL A 189 -18.20 -21.65 15.45
N LEU A 190 -18.81 -22.25 16.46
CA LEU A 190 -18.76 -21.78 17.82
C LEU A 190 -17.34 -21.79 18.37
N GLU A 191 -16.60 -22.90 18.25
CA GLU A 191 -15.19 -22.99 18.65
C GLU A 191 -14.31 -21.94 17.95
N ILE A 192 -14.50 -21.70 16.65
CA ILE A 192 -13.79 -20.65 15.92
C ILE A 192 -14.17 -19.26 16.43
N THR A 193 -15.45 -19.03 16.73
CA THR A 193 -15.93 -17.75 17.30
C THR A 193 -15.31 -17.51 18.67
N ARG A 194 -15.19 -18.57 19.49
CA ARG A 194 -14.51 -18.55 20.79
C ARG A 194 -13.03 -18.20 20.65
N GLU A 195 -12.29 -18.90 19.78
CA GLU A 195 -10.89 -18.57 19.48
C GLU A 195 -10.76 -17.11 18.99
N ALA A 196 -11.69 -16.67 18.14
CA ALA A 196 -11.69 -15.33 17.55
C ALA A 196 -11.90 -14.21 18.58
N ALA A 197 -12.68 -14.44 19.65
CA ALA A 197 -12.95 -13.42 20.67
C ALA A 197 -11.67 -12.90 21.34
N SER A 198 -10.86 -13.83 21.84
CA SER A 198 -9.56 -13.50 22.45
C SER A 198 -8.59 -12.87 21.44
N ALA A 199 -8.59 -13.37 20.20
CA ALA A 199 -7.64 -12.95 19.17
C ALA A 199 -7.97 -11.58 18.57
N LEU A 200 -9.24 -11.25 18.34
CA LEU A 200 -9.66 -10.03 17.63
C LEU A 200 -9.81 -8.81 18.53
N PHE A 201 -10.17 -8.99 19.82
CA PHE A 201 -10.69 -7.88 20.62
C PHE A 201 -9.90 -7.54 21.89
N SER A 202 -8.80 -8.24 22.17
CA SER A 202 -7.91 -7.94 23.30
C SER A 202 -6.92 -6.81 23.00
N GLY A 203 -6.60 -5.98 24.02
CA GLY A 203 -5.60 -4.92 23.94
C GLY A 203 -6.06 -3.63 23.25
N THR A 204 -5.19 -2.62 23.22
CA THR A 204 -5.41 -1.37 22.48
C THR A 204 -4.85 -1.45 21.05
N LYS A 205 -5.29 -0.54 20.17
CA LYS A 205 -4.77 -0.43 18.79
C LYS A 205 -3.25 -0.35 18.74
N HIS A 206 -2.63 0.45 19.63
CA HIS A 206 -1.17 0.66 19.62
C HIS A 206 -0.40 -0.54 20.17
N GLU A 207 -0.86 -1.12 21.29
CA GLU A 207 -0.23 -2.30 21.88
C GLU A 207 -0.18 -3.45 20.88
N ARG A 208 -1.28 -3.71 20.16
CA ARG A 208 -1.35 -4.77 19.16
C ARG A 208 -0.44 -4.54 17.95
N LEU A 209 -0.32 -3.28 17.52
CA LEU A 209 0.59 -2.92 16.42
C LEU A 209 2.05 -3.10 16.84
N LEU A 210 2.41 -2.72 18.07
CA LEU A 210 3.77 -2.92 18.62
C LEU A 210 4.08 -4.40 18.84
N GLU A 211 3.12 -5.17 19.35
CA GLU A 211 3.23 -6.62 19.50
C GLU A 211 3.43 -7.29 18.14
N SER A 212 2.62 -6.92 17.15
CA SER A 212 2.74 -7.44 15.78
C SER A 212 4.07 -7.05 15.13
N LEU A 213 4.51 -5.79 15.30
CA LEU A 213 5.81 -5.33 14.85
C LEU A 213 6.97 -6.09 15.53
N SER A 214 6.79 -6.59 16.74
CA SER A 214 7.86 -7.31 17.47
C SER A 214 7.90 -8.81 17.15
N HIS A 215 6.74 -9.42 16.91
CA HIS A 215 6.60 -10.88 16.98
C HIS A 215 5.92 -11.53 15.78
N ASP A 216 5.35 -10.75 14.86
CA ASP A 216 4.74 -11.33 13.67
C ASP A 216 5.81 -11.97 12.79
N PRO A 217 5.68 -13.24 12.35
CA PRO A 217 6.70 -13.91 11.56
C PRO A 217 6.85 -13.31 10.15
N ILE A 218 5.86 -12.56 9.65
CA ILE A 218 5.84 -12.06 8.27
C ILE A 218 6.47 -10.66 8.21
N PRO A 219 7.67 -10.48 7.63
CA PRO A 219 8.36 -9.19 7.62
C PRO A 219 7.56 -8.10 6.90
N SER A 220 6.87 -8.44 5.81
CA SER A 220 6.00 -7.52 5.08
C SER A 220 4.84 -6.99 5.95
N PHE A 221 4.27 -7.81 6.83
CA PHE A 221 3.23 -7.38 7.77
C PHE A 221 3.81 -6.49 8.87
N ARG A 222 4.98 -6.88 9.43
CA ARG A 222 5.74 -6.04 10.37
C ARG A 222 6.04 -4.66 9.77
N MET A 223 6.42 -4.62 8.49
CA MET A 223 6.69 -3.38 7.75
C MET A 223 5.46 -2.48 7.66
N GLN A 224 4.27 -3.05 7.43
CA GLN A 224 3.02 -2.27 7.45
C GLN A 224 2.75 -1.69 8.83
N CYS A 225 2.97 -2.47 9.90
CA CYS A 225 2.82 -2.01 11.27
C CYS A 225 3.81 -0.89 11.61
N LEU A 226 5.09 -1.05 11.23
CA LEU A 226 6.13 -0.05 11.43
C LEU A 226 5.77 1.27 10.77
N ARG A 227 5.45 1.26 9.47
CA ARG A 227 5.10 2.47 8.71
C ARG A 227 3.87 3.17 9.29
N PHE A 228 2.87 2.43 9.74
CA PHE A 228 1.71 3.02 10.39
C PHE A 228 2.07 3.69 11.72
N LEU A 229 2.88 3.03 12.56
CA LEU A 229 3.29 3.58 13.86
C LEU A 229 4.18 4.83 13.71
N LEU A 230 5.07 4.85 12.71
CA LEU A 230 5.94 5.99 12.41
C LEU A 230 5.20 7.22 11.89
N GLY A 231 4.00 7.02 11.30
CA GLY A 231 3.11 8.10 10.87
C GLY A 231 2.09 8.54 11.93
N SER A 232 2.23 8.07 13.19
CA SER A 232 1.33 8.46 14.28
C SER A 232 1.82 9.73 14.98
N ASP A 233 0.90 10.48 15.62
CA ASP A 233 1.24 11.70 16.37
C ASP A 233 1.72 11.41 17.81
N ARG A 234 2.09 10.16 18.12
CA ARG A 234 2.43 9.73 19.49
C ARG A 234 3.91 9.41 19.62
N ASP A 235 4.70 10.38 20.10
CA ASP A 235 6.16 10.27 20.24
C ASP A 235 6.62 8.99 20.94
N ALA A 236 5.94 8.57 22.02
CA ALA A 236 6.29 7.34 22.73
C ALA A 236 6.11 6.07 21.88
N ALA A 237 5.07 6.02 21.03
CA ALA A 237 4.83 4.90 20.14
C ALA A 237 5.82 4.89 18.97
N ILE A 238 6.19 6.07 18.46
CA ILE A 238 7.20 6.24 17.42
C ILE A 238 8.56 5.77 17.95
N ALA A 239 8.98 6.25 19.12
CA ALA A 239 10.25 5.87 19.73
C ALA A 239 10.37 4.36 19.93
N GLU A 240 9.30 3.73 20.42
CA GLU A 240 9.27 2.28 20.62
C GLU A 240 9.26 1.51 19.29
N ALA A 241 8.53 1.98 18.28
CA ALA A 241 8.51 1.38 16.95
C ALA A 241 9.89 1.45 16.27
N ILE A 242 10.60 2.58 16.40
CA ILE A 242 11.98 2.73 15.93
C ILE A 242 12.89 1.74 16.65
N ARG A 243 12.79 1.64 17.98
CA ARG A 243 13.60 0.73 18.78
C ARG A 243 13.42 -0.73 18.34
N ILE A 244 12.17 -1.16 18.12
CA ILE A 244 11.86 -2.51 17.66
C ILE A 244 12.38 -2.73 16.23
N GLY A 245 12.09 -1.80 15.31
CA GLY A 245 12.50 -1.93 13.91
C GLY A 245 14.02 -1.95 13.71
N LEU A 246 14.78 -1.19 14.50
CA LEU A 246 16.25 -1.22 14.49
C LEU A 246 16.82 -2.54 15.04
N ALA A 247 16.09 -3.22 15.93
CA ALA A 247 16.48 -4.50 16.49
C ALA A 247 15.96 -5.71 15.69
N ASP A 248 15.16 -5.49 14.64
CA ASP A 248 14.61 -6.55 13.80
C ASP A 248 15.73 -7.28 13.02
N THR A 249 15.48 -8.52 12.62
CA THR A 249 16.42 -9.30 11.81
C THR A 249 16.30 -9.01 10.32
N ASP A 250 15.16 -8.48 9.86
CA ASP A 250 14.96 -8.06 8.48
C ASP A 250 15.57 -6.66 8.24
N ARG A 251 16.51 -6.62 7.30
CA ARG A 251 17.26 -5.41 6.98
C ARG A 251 16.38 -4.26 6.48
N ARG A 252 15.26 -4.54 5.81
CA ARG A 252 14.35 -3.50 5.30
C ARG A 252 13.68 -2.76 6.46
N LEU A 253 13.28 -3.50 7.50
CA LEU A 253 12.72 -2.92 8.73
C LEU A 253 13.74 -2.02 9.43
N GLN A 254 14.99 -2.47 9.51
CA GLN A 254 16.09 -1.66 10.05
C GLN A 254 16.29 -0.36 9.27
N ILE A 255 16.27 -0.42 7.92
CA ILE A 255 16.40 0.76 7.05
C ILE A 255 15.26 1.76 7.30
N VAL A 256 14.01 1.31 7.34
CA VAL A 256 12.86 2.20 7.60
C VAL A 256 12.93 2.81 9.00
N ALA A 257 13.27 2.03 10.02
CA ALA A 257 13.42 2.53 11.38
C ALA A 257 14.59 3.54 11.49
N ALA A 258 15.70 3.29 10.79
CA ALA A 258 16.84 4.21 10.73
C ALA A 258 16.47 5.54 10.06
N GLY A 259 15.59 5.53 9.06
CA GLY A 259 15.01 6.73 8.42
C GLY A 259 14.42 7.71 9.43
N HIS A 260 13.77 7.20 10.46
CA HIS A 260 13.11 8.01 11.48
C HIS A 260 13.97 8.24 12.73
N SER A 261 15.23 7.83 12.74
CA SER A 261 16.15 8.03 13.85
C SER A 261 17.25 9.03 13.50
N GLN A 262 17.39 10.09 14.30
CA GLN A 262 18.36 11.17 14.08
C GLN A 262 19.82 10.69 14.04
N ASP A 263 20.13 9.62 14.80
CA ASP A 263 21.51 9.14 14.97
C ASP A 263 21.86 7.93 14.08
N LYS A 264 20.98 7.56 13.14
CA LYS A 264 21.11 6.33 12.34
C LYS A 264 21.28 6.55 10.84
N ALA A 265 21.59 7.78 10.41
CA ALA A 265 21.99 8.07 9.02
C ALA A 265 23.11 7.14 8.51
N GLY A 266 24.02 6.71 9.40
CA GLY A 266 25.10 5.77 9.06
C GLY A 266 24.61 4.41 8.56
N GLU A 267 23.49 3.89 9.09
CA GLU A 267 22.89 2.61 8.66
C GLU A 267 22.24 2.72 7.28
N LEU A 268 21.59 3.86 7.00
CA LEU A 268 21.03 4.15 5.68
C LEU A 268 22.13 4.22 4.62
N LEU A 269 23.22 4.93 4.92
CA LEU A 269 24.36 5.01 4.02
C LEU A 269 25.02 3.65 3.79
N LYS A 270 25.09 2.80 4.83
CA LYS A 270 25.59 1.44 4.67
C LYS A 270 24.67 0.61 3.76
N ALA A 271 23.35 0.66 3.97
CA ALA A 271 22.38 0.00 3.10
C ALA A 271 22.44 0.49 1.64
N LEU A 272 22.75 1.76 1.42
CA LEU A 272 22.98 2.30 0.09
C LEU A 272 24.27 1.75 -0.55
N GLU A 273 25.33 1.56 0.25
CA GLU A 273 26.65 1.10 -0.21
C GLU A 273 26.69 -0.40 -0.51
N ASP A 274 26.09 -1.25 0.33
CA ASP A 274 26.24 -2.71 0.28
C ASP A 274 24.91 -3.49 0.21
N GLY A 275 23.77 -2.80 0.10
CA GLY A 275 22.45 -3.41 0.04
C GLY A 275 22.06 -3.94 -1.34
N THR A 276 21.00 -4.75 -1.36
CA THR A 276 20.30 -5.13 -2.60
C THR A 276 19.67 -3.91 -3.27
N THR A 277 19.29 -3.98 -4.55
CA THR A 277 18.63 -2.87 -5.26
C THR A 277 17.37 -2.36 -4.54
N GLU A 278 16.59 -3.26 -3.94
CA GLU A 278 15.41 -2.90 -3.15
C GLU A 278 15.80 -2.15 -1.86
N GLU A 279 16.84 -2.60 -1.16
CA GLU A 279 17.35 -1.95 0.04
C GLU A 279 18.00 -0.60 -0.27
N GLN A 280 18.73 -0.49 -1.38
CA GLN A 280 19.30 0.78 -1.86
C GLN A 280 18.19 1.78 -2.16
N SER A 281 17.16 1.37 -2.90
CA SER A 281 16.01 2.22 -3.23
C SER A 281 15.29 2.71 -1.96
N LEU A 282 15.09 1.80 -1.00
CA LEU A 282 14.48 2.12 0.29
C LEU A 282 15.37 3.04 1.15
N ALA A 283 16.68 2.85 1.13
CA ALA A 283 17.62 3.70 1.85
C ALA A 283 17.63 5.12 1.30
N VAL A 284 17.55 5.28 -0.04
CA VAL A 284 17.37 6.60 -0.66
C VAL A 284 16.06 7.22 -0.20
N GLU A 285 14.93 6.51 -0.27
CA GLU A 285 13.63 7.01 0.21
C GLU A 285 13.74 7.53 1.66
N MET A 286 14.35 6.76 2.55
CA MET A 286 14.48 7.09 3.97
C MET A 286 15.48 8.22 4.26
N LEU A 287 16.55 8.38 3.47
CA LEU A 287 17.43 9.55 3.55
C LEU A 287 16.70 10.85 3.19
N GLY A 288 15.68 10.77 2.32
CA GLY A 288 14.85 11.91 1.95
C GLY A 288 13.98 12.41 3.10
N VAL A 289 13.49 11.47 3.92
CA VAL A 289 12.69 11.74 5.14
C VAL A 289 13.54 12.42 6.22
N GLN A 290 14.84 12.18 6.28
CA GLN A 290 15.70 12.79 7.29
C GLN A 290 15.80 14.31 7.12
N GLU A 291 15.44 15.03 8.17
CA GLU A 291 15.61 16.49 8.22
C GLU A 291 17.07 16.88 8.47
N HIS A 292 17.81 16.07 9.23
CA HIS A 292 19.17 16.38 9.67
C HIS A 292 20.12 15.24 9.34
N LEU A 293 20.99 15.46 8.36
CA LEU A 293 21.95 14.46 7.89
C LEU A 293 23.32 14.58 8.59
N GLY A 294 23.47 15.49 9.57
CA GLY A 294 24.75 15.77 10.22
C GLY A 294 25.73 16.50 9.28
N ASP A 295 26.97 16.03 9.19
CA ASP A 295 28.02 16.61 8.34
C ASP A 295 27.68 16.42 6.85
N SER A 296 27.00 17.42 6.27
CA SER A 296 26.45 17.42 4.91
C SER A 296 27.48 17.04 3.84
N SER A 297 28.75 17.41 4.01
CA SER A 297 29.81 17.06 3.04
C SER A 297 30.19 15.58 3.11
N LYS A 298 30.31 15.01 4.31
CA LYS A 298 30.59 13.57 4.46
C LYS A 298 29.42 12.72 3.97
N VAL A 299 28.18 13.15 4.23
CA VAL A 299 26.99 12.46 3.73
C VAL A 299 26.91 12.51 2.21
N ALA A 300 27.09 13.68 1.59
CA ALA A 300 27.13 13.81 0.14
C ALA A 300 28.16 12.87 -0.50
N LYS A 301 29.39 12.87 0.04
CA LYS A 301 30.48 11.99 -0.40
C LYS A 301 30.12 10.51 -0.35
N ARG A 302 29.51 10.07 0.76
CA ARG A 302 29.10 8.67 0.93
C ARG A 302 27.95 8.31 0.00
N MET A 303 26.93 9.16 -0.11
CA MET A 303 25.82 8.96 -1.05
C MET A 303 26.31 8.83 -2.49
N LEU A 304 27.18 9.73 -2.94
CA LEU A 304 27.76 9.67 -4.29
C LEU A 304 28.67 8.45 -4.47
N ARG A 305 29.48 8.08 -3.47
CA ARG A 305 30.27 6.85 -3.54
C ARG A 305 29.38 5.62 -3.69
N ALA A 306 28.27 5.57 -2.96
CA ALA A 306 27.31 4.47 -3.00
C ALA A 306 26.57 4.42 -4.34
N ALA A 307 26.09 5.56 -4.84
CA ALA A 307 25.49 5.66 -6.17
C ALA A 307 26.46 5.19 -7.26
N ARG A 308 27.75 5.57 -7.17
CA ARG A 308 28.77 5.10 -8.13
C ARG A 308 28.97 3.59 -8.12
N ALA A 309 28.76 2.93 -6.97
CA ALA A 309 28.87 1.48 -6.84
C ALA A 309 27.59 0.75 -7.25
N SER A 310 26.47 1.47 -7.44
CA SER A 310 25.22 0.89 -7.91
C SER A 310 25.20 0.81 -9.43
N ASP A 311 24.82 -0.35 -9.96
CA ASP A 311 24.55 -0.52 -11.39
C ASP A 311 23.10 -0.15 -11.76
N TYR A 312 22.31 0.33 -10.79
CA TYR A 312 20.90 0.66 -10.97
C TYR A 312 20.70 2.16 -11.10
N GLY A 313 20.58 2.66 -12.32
CA GLY A 313 20.55 4.10 -12.55
C GLY A 313 19.35 4.87 -11.98
N PRO A 314 18.17 4.27 -11.65
CA PRO A 314 17.16 4.96 -10.85
C PRO A 314 17.64 5.32 -9.44
N VAL A 315 18.46 4.47 -8.79
CA VAL A 315 19.09 4.81 -7.50
C VAL A 315 20.11 5.93 -7.67
N ILE A 316 20.91 5.89 -8.75
CA ILE A 316 21.86 6.96 -9.06
C ILE A 316 21.14 8.30 -9.23
N ALA A 317 20.09 8.34 -10.05
CA ALA A 317 19.31 9.55 -10.31
C ALA A 317 18.69 10.09 -9.02
N ALA A 318 18.07 9.22 -8.21
CA ALA A 318 17.45 9.63 -6.95
C ALA A 318 18.46 10.15 -5.92
N VAL A 319 19.67 9.58 -5.87
CA VAL A 319 20.76 10.13 -5.03
C VAL A 319 21.18 11.52 -5.48
N LEU A 320 21.35 11.73 -6.80
CA LEU A 320 21.73 13.04 -7.34
C LEU A 320 20.64 14.10 -7.09
N ASP A 321 19.38 13.73 -7.29
CA ASP A 321 18.22 14.58 -6.99
C ASP A 321 18.19 14.95 -5.50
N MET A 322 18.46 13.99 -4.62
CA MET A 322 18.50 14.23 -3.17
C MET A 322 19.64 15.16 -2.76
N VAL A 323 20.84 14.97 -3.30
CA VAL A 323 21.99 15.86 -3.08
C VAL A 323 21.62 17.29 -3.45
N ARG A 324 20.94 17.48 -4.58
CA ARG A 324 20.46 18.79 -5.04
C ARG A 324 19.41 19.37 -4.10
N GLU A 325 18.35 18.62 -3.81
CA GLU A 325 17.22 19.07 -3.00
C GLU A 325 17.61 19.46 -1.58
N LYS A 326 18.55 18.72 -0.99
CA LYS A 326 19.09 18.99 0.35
C LYS A 326 20.24 20.02 0.32
N GLY A 327 20.61 20.55 -0.86
CA GLY A 327 21.69 21.52 -1.02
C GLY A 327 23.04 21.02 -0.53
N LEU A 328 23.31 19.71 -0.66
CA LEU A 328 24.52 19.12 -0.12
C LEU A 328 25.75 19.55 -0.95
N PRO A 329 26.86 19.95 -0.30
CA PRO A 329 28.03 20.44 -1.00
C PRO A 329 28.73 19.29 -1.74
N VAL A 330 28.89 19.45 -3.05
CA VAL A 330 29.55 18.49 -3.94
C VAL A 330 30.55 19.19 -4.84
N SER A 331 31.66 18.51 -5.09
CA SER A 331 32.74 18.97 -5.96
C SER A 331 32.64 18.34 -7.36
N ARG A 332 33.25 19.01 -8.34
CA ARG A 332 33.31 18.52 -9.73
C ARG A 332 33.87 17.09 -9.83
N SER A 333 34.93 16.78 -9.10
CA SER A 333 35.57 15.46 -9.14
C SER A 333 34.67 14.34 -8.58
N GLU A 334 33.69 14.68 -7.74
CA GLU A 334 32.71 13.73 -7.22
C GLU A 334 31.58 13.46 -8.22
N LEU A 335 31.30 14.41 -9.12
CA LEU A 335 30.26 14.28 -10.15
C LEU A 335 30.78 13.68 -11.46
N GLU A 336 32.08 13.83 -11.76
CA GLU A 336 32.71 13.30 -12.97
C GLU A 336 32.45 11.79 -13.23
N PRO A 337 32.40 10.89 -12.22
CA PRO A 337 32.13 9.47 -12.46
C PRO A 337 30.75 9.16 -13.06
N PHE A 338 29.78 10.07 -12.93
CA PHE A 338 28.42 9.87 -13.45
C PHE A 338 28.24 10.41 -14.88
N VAL A 339 29.23 11.14 -15.38
CA VAL A 339 29.26 11.72 -16.73
C VAL A 339 29.37 10.61 -17.78
N GLY A 340 28.40 10.56 -18.69
CA GLY A 340 28.27 9.50 -19.70
C GLY A 340 27.39 8.32 -19.29
N HIS A 341 26.70 8.39 -18.15
CA HIS A 341 25.65 7.41 -17.85
C HIS A 341 24.56 7.47 -18.94
N ARG A 342 24.22 6.32 -19.53
CA ARG A 342 23.32 6.26 -20.70
C ARG A 342 21.87 6.56 -20.35
N GLU A 343 21.51 6.40 -19.08
CA GLU A 343 20.16 6.63 -18.59
C GLU A 343 19.82 8.12 -18.56
N THR A 344 18.66 8.46 -19.15
CA THR A 344 18.21 9.84 -19.30
C THR A 344 18.00 10.53 -17.95
N ASP A 345 17.53 9.80 -16.93
CA ASP A 345 17.23 10.39 -15.62
C ASP A 345 18.50 10.79 -14.85
N VAL A 346 19.57 9.99 -14.94
CA VAL A 346 20.88 10.33 -14.37
C VAL A 346 21.45 11.58 -15.01
N ALA A 347 21.44 11.66 -16.35
CA ALA A 347 21.94 12.82 -17.07
C ALA A 347 21.14 14.10 -16.76
N ARG A 348 19.82 13.97 -16.58
CA ARG A 348 18.95 15.08 -16.16
C ARG A 348 19.32 15.55 -14.74
N ALA A 349 19.38 14.64 -13.77
CA ALA A 349 19.73 14.96 -12.38
C ALA A 349 21.12 15.63 -12.28
N LEU A 350 22.11 15.13 -13.02
CA LEU A 350 23.44 15.75 -13.10
C LEU A 350 23.39 17.17 -13.64
N ALA A 351 22.65 17.39 -14.72
CA ALA A 351 22.55 18.69 -15.36
C ALA A 351 21.80 19.69 -14.46
N GLU A 352 20.76 19.25 -13.74
CA GLU A 352 20.05 20.08 -12.77
C GLU A 352 20.93 20.45 -11.56
N LEU A 353 21.67 19.48 -11.01
CA LEU A 353 22.63 19.72 -9.91
C LEU A 353 23.73 20.70 -10.34
N ALA A 354 24.18 20.61 -11.58
CA ALA A 354 25.16 21.52 -12.16
C ALA A 354 24.67 22.96 -12.29
N GLY A 355 23.38 23.17 -12.58
CA GLY A 355 22.80 24.50 -12.70
C GLY A 355 22.68 25.28 -11.38
N VAL A 356 22.94 24.63 -10.25
CA VAL A 356 22.89 25.18 -8.89
C VAL A 356 24.28 25.52 -8.34
N SER A 357 25.36 24.90 -8.86
CA SER A 357 26.73 25.21 -8.45
C SER A 357 27.42 26.12 -9.49
N ASP A 358 27.94 27.28 -9.09
CA ASP A 358 28.70 28.25 -9.92
C ASP A 358 30.02 27.71 -10.54
N LEU A 359 30.21 26.39 -10.61
CA LEU A 359 31.48 25.73 -10.92
C LEU A 359 31.39 24.89 -12.19
N GLN A 360 32.16 25.28 -13.21
CA GLN A 360 32.91 24.47 -14.20
C GLN A 360 32.31 23.14 -14.73
N LEU A 361 30.99 22.98 -14.71
CA LEU A 361 30.27 21.80 -15.19
C LEU A 361 29.80 21.93 -16.63
N GLU A 362 29.77 23.15 -17.15
CA GLU A 362 29.58 23.43 -18.57
C GLU A 362 30.52 22.58 -19.43
N ASP A 363 31.81 22.50 -19.07
CA ASP A 363 32.79 21.65 -19.75
C ASP A 363 32.43 20.15 -19.76
N LEU A 364 31.84 19.66 -18.66
CA LEU A 364 31.46 18.25 -18.53
C LEU A 364 30.21 17.94 -19.38
N LEU A 365 29.23 18.83 -19.36
CA LEU A 365 28.03 18.74 -20.19
C LEU A 365 28.36 18.87 -21.68
N ILE A 366 29.26 19.79 -22.04
CA ILE A 366 29.83 19.94 -23.39
C ILE A 366 30.54 18.65 -23.82
N ARG A 367 31.38 18.07 -22.95
CA ARG A 367 32.09 16.82 -23.22
C ARG A 367 31.11 15.66 -23.45
N ASP A 368 30.06 15.54 -22.64
CA ASP A 368 29.05 14.49 -22.82
C ASP A 368 28.25 14.67 -24.10
N LEU A 369 27.80 15.89 -24.39
CA LEU A 369 27.03 16.18 -25.60
C LEU A 369 27.84 15.90 -26.88
N GLY A 370 29.17 16.05 -26.82
CA GLY A 370 30.11 15.70 -27.89
C GLY A 370 30.38 14.20 -28.06
N ARG A 371 29.92 13.33 -27.15
CA ARG A 371 30.07 11.87 -27.29
C ARG A 371 29.04 11.31 -28.28
N ALA A 372 29.51 10.47 -29.21
CA ALA A 372 28.65 9.80 -30.17
C ALA A 372 27.73 8.77 -29.48
N GLY A 373 26.46 8.71 -29.89
CA GLY A 373 25.52 7.66 -29.49
C GLY A 373 24.69 7.92 -28.22
N LEU A 374 24.62 9.17 -27.73
CA LEU A 374 23.69 9.51 -26.66
C LEU A 374 22.21 9.41 -27.13
N PRO A 375 21.29 8.90 -26.29
CA PRO A 375 19.87 8.91 -26.60
C PRO A 375 19.33 10.33 -26.82
N ALA A 376 18.44 10.52 -27.80
CA ALA A 376 17.89 11.83 -28.13
C ALA A 376 17.24 12.55 -26.94
N ARG A 377 16.61 11.79 -26.01
CA ARG A 377 16.04 12.36 -24.78
C ARG A 377 17.13 12.96 -23.87
N THR A 378 18.22 12.24 -23.69
CA THR A 378 19.40 12.66 -22.91
C THR A 378 20.03 13.92 -23.51
N CYS A 379 20.27 13.95 -24.83
CA CYS A 379 20.78 15.15 -25.50
C CYS A 379 19.90 16.38 -25.24
N ARG A 380 18.57 16.24 -25.33
CA ARG A 380 17.65 17.35 -25.06
C ARG A 380 17.70 17.83 -23.62
N ALA A 381 17.84 16.94 -22.65
CA ALA A 381 17.96 17.33 -21.24
C ALA A 381 19.23 18.16 -21.01
N ILE A 382 20.38 17.69 -21.52
CA ILE A 382 21.65 18.43 -21.46
C ILE A 382 21.52 19.79 -22.16
N ILE A 383 20.97 19.82 -23.38
CA ILE A 383 20.76 21.06 -24.14
C ILE A 383 19.86 22.03 -23.38
N SER A 384 18.78 21.57 -22.75
CA SER A 384 17.87 22.42 -21.97
C SER A 384 18.58 23.09 -20.79
N VAL A 385 19.48 22.37 -20.13
CA VAL A 385 20.28 22.94 -19.04
C VAL A 385 21.29 23.95 -19.58
N LEU A 386 22.03 23.60 -20.65
CA LEU A 386 22.96 24.53 -21.30
C LEU A 386 22.25 25.79 -21.84
N ALA A 387 21.01 25.67 -22.32
CA ALA A 387 20.20 26.81 -22.76
C ALA A 387 19.92 27.81 -21.63
N THR A 388 19.77 27.30 -20.41
CA THR A 388 19.36 28.10 -19.25
C THR A 388 20.57 28.63 -18.48
N LYS A 389 21.67 27.88 -18.46
CA LYS A 389 22.82 28.08 -17.57
C LYS A 389 24.18 28.11 -18.27
N GLY A 390 24.24 27.77 -19.56
CA GLY A 390 25.48 27.72 -20.34
C GLY A 390 25.99 29.10 -20.70
N SER A 391 27.29 29.19 -20.98
CA SER A 391 27.94 30.40 -21.46
C SER A 391 28.19 30.32 -22.98
N VAL A 392 28.90 31.31 -23.51
CA VAL A 392 29.38 31.31 -24.91
C VAL A 392 30.18 30.04 -25.23
N ALA A 393 30.86 29.44 -24.24
CA ALA A 393 31.66 28.23 -24.43
C ALA A 393 30.84 27.01 -24.87
N SER A 394 29.54 26.98 -24.56
CA SER A 394 28.61 25.91 -25.00
C SER A 394 28.22 25.99 -26.47
N VAL A 395 28.25 27.18 -27.07
CA VAL A 395 27.72 27.44 -28.42
C VAL A 395 28.38 26.56 -29.50
N PRO A 396 29.71 26.36 -29.53
CA PRO A 396 30.34 25.50 -30.54
C PRO A 396 29.83 24.06 -30.53
N VAL A 397 29.62 23.46 -29.35
CA VAL A 397 29.12 22.08 -29.26
C VAL A 397 27.61 22.01 -29.53
N LEU A 398 26.83 22.98 -29.05
CA LEU A 398 25.41 23.09 -29.43
C LEU A 398 25.26 23.23 -30.96
N ARG A 399 26.16 23.95 -31.62
CA ARG A 399 26.17 24.08 -33.08
C ARG A 399 26.45 22.75 -33.77
N GLN A 400 27.34 21.91 -33.23
CA GLN A 400 27.53 20.54 -33.74
C GLN A 400 26.24 19.70 -33.62
N CYS A 401 25.45 19.92 -32.57
CA CYS A 401 24.15 19.27 -32.39
C CYS A 401 23.07 19.73 -33.38
N THR A 402 23.31 20.78 -34.18
CA THR A 402 22.41 21.21 -35.26
C THR A 402 22.65 20.46 -36.59
N ASP A 403 23.67 19.60 -36.67
CA ASP A 403 24.00 18.82 -37.86
C ASP A 403 22.92 17.77 -38.17
N PRO A 404 22.20 17.86 -39.32
CA PRO A 404 21.20 16.88 -39.74
C PRO A 404 21.75 15.47 -39.95
N ALA A 405 23.04 15.32 -40.23
CA ALA A 405 23.65 14.01 -40.44
C ALA A 405 23.85 13.21 -39.14
N ARG A 406 23.87 13.89 -37.98
CA ARG A 406 24.23 13.26 -36.69
C ARG A 406 23.07 13.23 -35.68
N TYR A 407 22.14 14.18 -35.73
CA TYR A 407 21.11 14.33 -34.70
C TYR A 407 19.69 14.44 -35.26
N SER A 408 18.73 13.88 -34.52
CA SER A 408 17.30 13.98 -34.84
C SER A 408 16.82 15.43 -34.88
N GLU A 409 15.78 15.72 -35.67
CA GLU A 409 15.16 17.04 -35.79
C GLU A 409 14.81 17.68 -34.43
N ARG A 410 14.31 16.90 -33.48
CA ARG A 410 13.98 17.38 -32.13
C ARG A 410 15.20 17.86 -31.35
N VAL A 411 16.34 17.18 -31.47
CA VAL A 411 17.59 17.58 -30.82
C VAL A 411 18.16 18.82 -31.50
N ARG A 412 18.13 18.87 -32.84
CA ARG A 412 18.58 20.03 -33.62
C ARG A 412 17.79 21.30 -33.29
N SER A 413 16.46 21.19 -33.22
CA SER A 413 15.56 22.28 -32.86
C SER A 413 15.81 22.78 -31.42
N ALA A 414 16.01 21.85 -30.47
CA ALA A 414 16.37 22.21 -29.11
C ALA A 414 17.73 22.93 -29.05
N ALA A 415 18.76 22.44 -29.76
CA ALA A 415 20.09 23.04 -29.79
C ALA A 415 20.08 24.44 -30.42
N ALA A 416 19.34 24.64 -31.51
CA ALA A 416 19.18 25.94 -32.13
C ALA A 416 18.48 26.93 -31.17
N SER A 417 17.43 26.48 -30.48
CA SER A 417 16.72 27.31 -29.49
C SER A 417 17.63 27.68 -28.30
N ALA A 418 18.45 26.74 -27.84
CA ALA A 418 19.41 26.96 -26.76
C ALA A 418 20.47 28.01 -27.12
N ILE A 419 21.01 27.96 -28.36
CA ILE A 419 21.96 28.97 -28.85
C ILE A 419 21.33 30.36 -28.83
N VAL A 420 20.08 30.49 -29.31
CA VAL A 420 19.36 31.76 -29.29
C VAL A 420 19.15 32.28 -27.87
N GLN A 421 18.80 31.42 -26.92
CA GLN A 421 18.66 31.81 -25.51
C GLN A 421 19.97 32.30 -24.90
N ILE A 422 21.07 31.57 -25.09
CA ILE A 422 22.40 31.98 -24.60
C ILE A 422 22.79 33.33 -25.22
N GLN A 423 22.57 33.52 -26.53
CA GLN A 423 22.84 34.78 -27.21
C GLN A 423 21.99 35.94 -26.68
N ALA A 424 20.71 35.69 -26.39
CA ALA A 424 19.81 36.70 -25.83
C ALA A 424 20.26 37.14 -24.42
N GLN A 425 20.66 36.18 -23.57
CA GLN A 425 21.19 36.46 -22.23
C GLN A 425 22.46 37.34 -22.28
N LEU A 426 23.31 37.15 -23.27
CA LEU A 426 24.52 37.96 -23.49
C LEU A 426 24.19 39.34 -24.07
N GLY A 427 23.21 39.43 -24.98
CA GLY A 427 22.76 40.70 -25.55
C GLY A 427 22.11 41.62 -24.51
N ASP A 428 21.47 41.07 -23.48
CA ASP A 428 20.96 41.85 -22.36
C ASP A 428 22.07 42.30 -21.39
N LEU A 429 23.18 41.55 -21.28
CA LEU A 429 24.41 41.99 -20.59
C LEU A 429 25.08 43.18 -21.30
N GLU A 430 25.14 43.17 -22.63
CA GLU A 430 25.71 44.28 -23.42
C GLU A 430 24.84 45.55 -23.35
N ARG A 431 23.51 45.42 -23.13
CA ARG A 431 22.60 46.57 -22.91
C ARG A 431 22.64 47.11 -21.48
N GLY A 432 23.16 46.34 -20.52
CA GLY A 432 23.24 46.68 -19.10
C GLY A 432 24.46 47.52 -18.67
N GLY A 433 25.29 48.00 -19.60
CA GLY A 433 26.37 48.95 -19.30
C GLY A 433 27.77 48.35 -19.08
N LEU A 434 27.99 47.06 -19.38
CA LEU A 434 29.32 46.47 -19.43
C LEU A 434 29.75 46.26 -20.88
N SER A 435 30.46 47.25 -21.45
CA SER A 435 31.08 47.10 -22.77
C SER A 435 32.39 46.34 -22.64
N VAL A 436 32.53 45.22 -23.36
CA VAL A 436 33.83 44.57 -23.56
C VAL A 436 34.57 45.38 -24.63
N SER A 437 35.50 46.24 -24.23
CA SER A 437 36.39 46.91 -25.18
C SER A 437 37.29 45.86 -25.85
N SER A 438 37.33 45.85 -27.19
CA SER A 438 38.24 45.02 -27.96
C SER A 438 39.69 45.34 -27.58
N ALA A 439 40.33 44.42 -26.86
CA ALA A 439 41.74 44.51 -26.53
C ALA A 439 42.59 44.33 -27.80
N THR A 440 43.03 45.44 -28.40
CA THR A 440 44.21 45.42 -29.26
C THR A 440 45.46 45.46 -28.36
N HIS A 441 46.14 44.31 -28.32
CA HIS A 441 47.50 44.06 -27.80
C HIS A 441 47.75 44.16 -26.27
N ASP A 442 48.15 43.00 -25.72
CA ASP A 442 49.02 42.78 -24.56
C ASP A 442 48.78 43.59 -23.28
N SER A 443 47.63 43.35 -22.63
CA SER A 443 47.49 43.18 -21.17
C SER A 443 46.00 43.21 -20.81
N GLY A 444 45.45 42.05 -20.42
CA GLY A 444 44.04 41.94 -20.03
C GLY A 444 43.78 42.65 -18.69
N GLY A 445 43.29 43.89 -18.75
CA GLY A 445 42.72 44.61 -17.62
C GLY A 445 41.24 44.90 -17.86
N LEU A 446 40.37 44.39 -16.97
CA LEU A 446 38.98 44.82 -16.87
C LEU A 446 38.96 46.27 -16.37
N THR A 447 38.39 47.19 -17.14
CA THR A 447 38.08 48.54 -16.66
C THR A 447 36.57 48.69 -16.53
N VAL A 448 36.13 49.07 -15.33
CA VAL A 448 34.76 49.49 -15.05
C VAL A 448 34.69 50.97 -15.37
N SER A 449 33.97 51.33 -16.41
CA SER A 449 33.57 52.71 -16.63
C SER A 449 32.32 53.00 -15.81
N ASP A 450 32.45 53.86 -14.80
CA ASP A 450 31.29 54.50 -14.16
C ASP A 450 30.56 55.33 -15.23
N SER A 451 29.36 54.89 -15.59
CA SER A 451 28.45 55.74 -16.35
C SER A 451 27.84 56.76 -15.38
N ALA A 452 28.27 58.02 -15.53
CA ALA A 452 27.64 59.15 -14.88
C ALA A 452 26.30 59.48 -15.56
N SER A 453 25.33 59.80 -14.70
CA SER A 453 23.98 60.39 -14.88
C SER A 453 22.90 59.56 -15.57
#